data_AF-A0A5C8Q2P9-F1
#
_entry.id   AF-A0A5C8Q2P9-F1
#
_cell.length_a   1.000
_cell.length_b   1.000
_cell.length_c   1.000
_cell.angle_alpha   90.00
_cell.angle_beta   90.00
_cell.angle_gamma   90.00
#
_symmetry.space_group_name_H-M   'P 1'
#
loop_
_entity.id
_entity.type
_entity.pdbx_description
1 polymer ?
#
loop_
_entity_poly.entity_id
_entity_poly.type
_entity_poly.pdbx_seq_one_letter_code
_entity_poly.pdbx_strand_id
1 'polypeptide(L)'
;MPISPNQGSTGGGTTVTITGTGLSGATAVHFGSKLATITANTATSVTVTAPSGTGTVNVTVTTPGGTSNPLAFFYVGAPFKAGLSPLSGVTAGGNTVTITGTGLSTATAVTFGTLSATPSVASDSQLSVTVPTGLAAGSVGVSVTTAGGTNNGLSYTYVDGPTIGAPTPDSGPVSGGTAVTIPGTSLTTTQSVTFGGVPAPFVVINDTTVSAVSPPGALGAVDVAVTTSGGLATETAGFTYIAGPGI
;
A
#
# COMPACT_ATOMS: atom_id res chain seq x y z
N MET A 1 21.87 -27.43 14.65
CA MET A 1 22.33 -26.66 13.48
C MET A 1 21.14 -25.87 12.96
N PRO A 2 21.08 -24.54 13.11
CA PRO A 2 20.02 -23.77 12.48
C PRO A 2 20.31 -23.61 10.97
N ILE A 3 19.24 -23.62 10.18
CA ILE A 3 19.20 -23.24 8.77
C ILE A 3 18.45 -21.91 8.68
N SER A 4 19.01 -20.91 8.00
CA SER A 4 18.39 -19.58 7.90
C SER A 4 18.63 -18.94 6.52
N PRO A 5 17.58 -18.51 5.82
CA PRO A 5 16.18 -18.83 6.08
C PRO A 5 15.92 -20.34 5.92
N ASN A 6 14.89 -20.86 6.60
CA ASN A 6 14.44 -22.26 6.44
C ASN A 6 13.39 -22.42 5.32
N GLN A 7 13.10 -21.38 4.55
CA GLN A 7 12.16 -21.39 3.44
C GLN A 7 12.68 -20.57 2.25
N GLY A 8 12.19 -20.85 1.04
CA GLY A 8 12.57 -20.10 -0.17
C GLY A 8 11.77 -20.46 -1.41
N SER A 9 12.06 -19.83 -2.54
CA SER A 9 11.26 -19.96 -3.76
C SER A 9 11.36 -21.35 -4.39
N THR A 10 10.23 -21.87 -4.88
CA THR A 10 10.19 -23.07 -5.75
C THR A 10 11.08 -22.95 -6.99
N GLY A 11 11.35 -21.73 -7.48
CA GLY A 11 12.29 -21.47 -8.57
C GLY A 11 13.78 -21.64 -8.18
N GLY A 12 14.08 -21.76 -6.89
CA GLY A 12 15.45 -21.77 -6.35
C GLY A 12 16.02 -20.35 -6.20
N GLY A 13 17.33 -20.26 -6.02
CA GLY A 13 18.06 -18.98 -5.93
C GLY A 13 18.11 -18.37 -4.53
N THR A 14 17.37 -18.91 -3.55
CA THR A 14 17.42 -18.44 -2.16
C THR A 14 18.81 -18.69 -1.57
N THR A 15 19.46 -17.65 -1.07
CA THR A 15 20.69 -17.77 -0.28
C THR A 15 20.34 -18.28 1.11
N VAL A 16 20.93 -19.41 1.48
CA VAL A 16 20.67 -20.12 2.74
C VAL A 16 21.98 -20.30 3.49
N THR A 17 21.97 -19.99 4.78
CA THR A 17 23.10 -20.22 5.70
C THR A 17 22.77 -21.36 6.65
N ILE A 18 23.66 -22.35 6.71
CA ILE A 18 23.58 -23.50 7.61
C ILE A 18 24.68 -23.36 8.65
N THR A 19 24.31 -23.20 9.92
CA THR A 19 25.27 -23.00 11.02
C THR A 19 25.44 -24.28 11.83
N GLY A 20 26.68 -24.60 12.22
CA GLY A 20 27.00 -25.82 12.94
C GLY A 20 28.44 -25.89 13.42
N THR A 21 28.96 -27.11 13.57
CA THR A 21 30.35 -27.41 13.90
C THR A 21 30.88 -28.48 12.94
N GLY A 22 32.21 -28.52 12.75
CA GLY A 22 32.84 -29.51 11.86
C GLY A 22 32.49 -29.33 10.38
N LEU A 23 32.13 -28.10 9.97
CA LEU A 23 31.68 -27.79 8.61
C LEU A 23 32.81 -27.46 7.63
N SER A 24 34.07 -27.43 8.08
CA SER A 24 35.23 -27.15 7.22
C SER A 24 35.32 -28.14 6.08
N GLY A 25 35.51 -27.64 4.85
CA GLY A 25 35.70 -28.46 3.67
C GLY A 25 34.43 -29.17 3.22
N ALA A 26 33.27 -28.52 3.38
CA ALA A 26 32.01 -29.04 2.86
C ALA A 26 32.12 -29.26 1.34
N THR A 27 31.88 -30.49 0.88
CA THR A 27 32.00 -30.89 -0.53
C THR A 27 30.66 -30.88 -1.25
N ALA A 28 29.56 -31.06 -0.52
CA ALA A 28 28.22 -31.02 -1.06
C ALA A 28 27.22 -30.52 -0.02
N VAL A 29 26.21 -29.80 -0.49
CA VAL A 29 24.98 -29.55 0.28
C VAL A 29 23.81 -30.00 -0.59
N HIS A 30 23.00 -30.90 -0.05
CA HIS A 30 21.82 -31.43 -0.74
C HIS A 30 20.55 -30.84 -0.17
N PHE A 31 19.59 -30.51 -1.05
CA PHE A 31 18.21 -30.18 -0.74
C PHE A 31 17.35 -31.33 -1.31
N GLY A 32 17.03 -32.31 -0.47
CA GLY A 32 16.50 -33.59 -0.92
C GLY A 32 17.51 -34.30 -1.81
N SER A 33 17.12 -34.60 -3.05
CA SER A 33 18.00 -35.23 -4.04
C SER A 33 18.83 -34.23 -4.88
N LYS A 34 18.63 -32.92 -4.71
CA LYS A 34 19.25 -31.90 -5.56
C LYS A 34 20.46 -31.26 -4.88
N LEU A 35 21.52 -31.01 -5.66
CA LEU A 35 22.71 -30.32 -5.19
C LEU A 35 22.49 -28.79 -5.15
N ALA A 36 22.92 -28.16 -4.06
CA ALA A 36 23.00 -26.70 -3.94
C ALA A 36 24.41 -26.20 -4.33
N THR A 37 24.50 -24.93 -4.71
CA THR A 37 25.80 -24.29 -4.98
C THR A 37 26.36 -23.71 -3.69
N ILE A 38 27.52 -24.18 -3.23
CA ILE A 38 28.21 -23.60 -2.07
C ILE A 38 28.87 -22.28 -2.49
N THR A 39 28.56 -21.21 -1.78
CA THR A 39 29.10 -19.86 -2.04
C THR A 39 30.06 -19.39 -0.97
N ALA A 40 29.95 -19.91 0.25
CA ALA A 40 30.93 -19.70 1.32
C ALA A 40 30.95 -20.89 2.28
N ASN A 41 32.12 -21.18 2.85
CA ASN A 41 32.28 -22.25 3.83
C ASN A 41 33.33 -21.88 4.89
N THR A 42 32.96 -22.05 6.16
CA THR A 42 33.84 -21.98 7.33
C THR A 42 33.65 -23.22 8.20
N ALA A 43 34.45 -23.35 9.27
CA ALA A 43 34.32 -24.45 10.23
C ALA A 43 32.93 -24.54 10.92
N THR A 44 32.18 -23.43 10.92
CA THR A 44 30.91 -23.31 11.65
C THR A 44 29.75 -22.82 10.78
N SER A 45 29.97 -22.57 9.49
CA SER A 45 28.93 -22.07 8.59
C SER A 45 29.13 -22.57 7.15
N VAL A 46 28.04 -22.94 6.47
CA VAL A 46 28.01 -23.12 5.01
C VAL A 46 26.90 -22.24 4.44
N THR A 47 27.27 -21.34 3.52
CA THR A 47 26.30 -20.55 2.75
C THR A 47 26.17 -21.15 1.36
N VAL A 48 24.92 -21.34 0.93
CA VAL A 48 24.57 -21.97 -0.34
C VAL A 48 23.48 -21.21 -1.08
N THR A 49 23.42 -21.38 -2.38
CA THR A 49 22.25 -21.02 -3.20
C THR A 49 21.39 -22.26 -3.39
N ALA A 50 20.16 -22.22 -2.88
CA ALA A 50 19.21 -23.33 -2.96
C ALA A 50 18.82 -23.63 -4.43
N PRO A 51 18.77 -24.90 -4.85
CA PRO A 51 18.27 -25.28 -6.17
C PRO A 51 16.75 -25.12 -6.24
N SER A 52 16.18 -25.19 -7.44
CA SER A 52 14.72 -25.25 -7.62
C SER A 52 14.13 -26.50 -6.95
N GLY A 53 12.90 -26.43 -6.45
CA GLY A 53 12.28 -27.53 -5.71
C GLY A 53 10.83 -27.28 -5.35
N THR A 54 10.22 -28.23 -4.64
CA THR A 54 8.81 -28.19 -4.25
C THR A 54 8.62 -28.89 -2.91
N GLY A 55 7.64 -28.43 -2.12
CA GLY A 55 7.29 -29.02 -0.84
C GLY A 55 8.41 -28.92 0.21
N THR A 56 8.38 -29.80 1.19
CA THR A 56 9.39 -29.87 2.25
C THR A 56 10.48 -30.86 1.89
N VAL A 57 11.73 -30.45 2.02
CA VAL A 57 12.90 -31.31 1.79
C VAL A 57 13.84 -31.30 2.99
N ASN A 58 14.64 -32.36 3.10
CA ASN A 58 15.74 -32.42 4.05
C ASN A 58 17.00 -31.81 3.43
N VAL A 59 17.67 -30.96 4.19
CA VAL A 59 18.94 -30.33 3.84
C VAL A 59 20.06 -30.98 4.64
N THR A 60 21.07 -31.47 3.94
CA THR A 60 22.24 -32.13 4.55
C THR A 60 23.53 -31.57 3.99
N VAL A 61 24.54 -31.43 4.84
CA VAL A 61 25.90 -31.05 4.45
C VAL A 61 26.79 -32.28 4.49
N THR A 62 27.56 -32.51 3.44
CA THR A 62 28.57 -33.56 3.37
C THR A 62 29.96 -32.93 3.49
N THR A 63 30.74 -33.44 4.43
CA THR A 63 32.17 -33.12 4.61
C THR A 63 32.98 -34.43 4.48
N PRO A 64 34.32 -34.37 4.44
CA PRO A 64 35.15 -35.59 4.50
C PRO A 64 34.89 -36.44 5.76
N GLY A 65 34.37 -35.85 6.84
CA GLY A 65 34.01 -36.54 8.07
C GLY A 65 32.65 -37.24 8.04
N GLY A 66 31.86 -37.07 6.98
CA GLY A 66 30.54 -37.68 6.82
C GLY A 66 29.44 -36.70 6.45
N THR A 67 28.19 -37.16 6.51
CA THR A 67 27.01 -36.34 6.23
C THR A 67 26.33 -35.93 7.53
N SER A 68 25.89 -34.67 7.61
CA SER A 68 25.18 -34.12 8.77
C SER A 68 23.81 -34.77 8.97
N ASN A 69 23.20 -34.52 10.14
CA ASN A 69 21.76 -34.73 10.30
C ASN A 69 20.96 -33.83 9.33
N PRO A 70 19.73 -34.23 8.94
CA PRO A 70 18.88 -33.43 8.08
C PRO A 70 18.30 -32.21 8.80
N LEU A 71 18.12 -31.12 8.05
CA LEU A 71 17.38 -29.92 8.45
C LEU A 71 16.22 -29.69 7.48
N ALA A 72 15.04 -29.30 7.96
CA ALA A 72 13.91 -29.06 7.07
C ALA A 72 14.06 -27.73 6.32
N PHE A 73 13.79 -27.75 5.01
CA PHE A 73 13.63 -26.57 4.17
C PHE A 73 12.33 -26.64 3.39
N PHE A 74 11.59 -25.52 3.34
CA PHE A 74 10.28 -25.46 2.71
C PHE A 74 10.33 -24.61 1.43
N TYR A 75 9.95 -25.21 0.31
CA TYR A 75 9.79 -24.49 -0.95
C TYR A 75 8.41 -23.85 -1.01
N VAL A 76 8.39 -22.52 -1.10
CA VAL A 76 7.19 -21.67 -1.16
C VAL A 76 6.98 -21.22 -2.61
N GLY A 77 5.75 -21.36 -3.10
CA GLY A 77 5.36 -20.85 -4.42
C GLY A 77 5.29 -19.33 -4.42
N ALA A 78 5.44 -18.70 -5.59
CA ALA A 78 5.20 -17.26 -5.71
C ALA A 78 3.75 -16.93 -5.31
N PRO A 79 3.51 -15.75 -4.71
CA PRO A 79 2.17 -15.39 -4.27
C PRO A 79 1.28 -15.17 -5.50
N PHE A 80 -0.01 -15.49 -5.37
CA PHE A 80 -1.02 -15.13 -6.36
C PHE A 80 -1.95 -14.09 -5.73
N LYS A 81 -2.20 -12.99 -6.41
CA LYS A 81 -3.05 -11.92 -5.90
C LYS A 81 -4.39 -11.94 -6.60
N ALA A 82 -5.46 -11.86 -5.82
CA ALA A 82 -6.82 -11.85 -6.32
C ALA A 82 -7.41 -10.43 -6.32
N GLY A 83 -7.07 -9.58 -5.35
CA GLY A 83 -7.68 -8.26 -5.26
C GLY A 83 -6.92 -7.26 -4.39
N LEU A 84 -7.26 -6.00 -4.59
CA LEU A 84 -6.78 -4.85 -3.82
C LEU A 84 -7.93 -3.88 -3.59
N SER A 85 -8.09 -3.42 -2.35
CA SER A 85 -9.14 -2.46 -2.00
C SER A 85 -8.70 -1.55 -0.86
N PRO A 86 -8.92 -0.23 -0.94
CA PRO A 86 -9.42 0.50 -2.12
C PRO A 86 -8.40 0.54 -3.27
N LEU A 87 -8.88 0.70 -4.52
CA LEU A 87 -8.04 0.79 -5.73
C LEU A 87 -7.40 2.17 -5.97
N SER A 88 -7.72 3.13 -5.12
CA SER A 88 -7.22 4.50 -5.22
C SER A 88 -7.17 5.18 -3.86
N GLY A 89 -6.41 6.27 -3.79
CA GLY A 89 -6.35 7.16 -2.64
C GLY A 89 -5.39 8.30 -2.88
N VAL A 90 -5.34 9.21 -1.91
CA VAL A 90 -4.68 10.51 -2.09
C VAL A 90 -3.18 10.39 -2.34
N THR A 91 -2.60 11.29 -3.13
CA THR A 91 -1.15 11.34 -3.40
C THR A 91 -0.32 11.46 -2.11
N ALA A 92 -0.88 12.04 -1.04
CA ALA A 92 -0.25 12.08 0.28
C ALA A 92 -0.03 10.68 0.90
N GLY A 93 -0.75 9.65 0.44
CA GLY A 93 -0.75 8.29 1.00
C GLY A 93 -1.44 8.22 2.36
N GLY A 94 -1.07 7.22 3.16
CA GLY A 94 -1.51 7.05 4.55
C GLY A 94 -2.80 6.23 4.72
N ASN A 95 -3.58 6.05 3.65
CA ASN A 95 -4.71 5.11 3.70
C ASN A 95 -4.20 3.65 3.74
N THR A 96 -4.97 2.78 4.38
CA THR A 96 -4.70 1.34 4.39
C THR A 96 -5.39 0.68 3.21
N VAL A 97 -4.66 -0.15 2.47
CA VAL A 97 -5.23 -1.07 1.48
C VAL A 97 -5.15 -2.50 1.97
N THR A 98 -6.19 -3.27 1.68
CA THR A 98 -6.24 -4.71 1.88
C THR A 98 -5.91 -5.40 0.55
N ILE A 99 -4.98 -6.35 0.59
CA ILE A 99 -4.65 -7.21 -0.54
C ILE A 99 -5.09 -8.63 -0.20
N THR A 100 -5.83 -9.25 -1.12
CA THR A 100 -6.28 -10.64 -1.01
C THR A 100 -5.60 -11.51 -2.05
N GLY A 101 -5.42 -12.79 -1.74
CA GLY A 101 -4.69 -13.71 -2.61
C GLY A 101 -4.45 -15.09 -1.99
N THR A 102 -3.32 -15.71 -2.34
CA THR A 102 -2.81 -16.96 -1.77
C THR A 102 -1.28 -16.87 -1.66
N GLY A 103 -0.69 -17.54 -0.66
CA GLY A 103 0.75 -17.51 -0.43
C GLY A 103 1.25 -16.20 0.18
N LEU A 104 0.38 -15.45 0.86
CA LEU A 104 0.70 -14.14 1.45
C LEU A 104 1.28 -14.24 2.86
N SER A 105 1.29 -15.42 3.47
CA SER A 105 1.74 -15.66 4.86
C SER A 105 3.18 -15.23 5.13
N THR A 106 4.02 -15.18 4.08
CA THR A 106 5.44 -14.79 4.17
C THR A 106 5.75 -13.45 3.50
N ALA A 107 4.73 -12.61 3.29
CA ALA A 107 4.92 -11.31 2.67
C ALA A 107 5.80 -10.39 3.54
N THR A 108 6.85 -9.84 2.93
CA THR A 108 7.80 -8.94 3.60
C THR A 108 7.75 -7.52 3.06
N ALA A 109 7.25 -7.33 1.83
CA ALA A 109 7.11 -6.02 1.23
C ALA A 109 5.92 -5.97 0.26
N VAL A 110 5.28 -4.81 0.18
CA VAL A 110 4.38 -4.43 -0.90
C VAL A 110 4.96 -3.18 -1.55
N THR A 111 5.09 -3.18 -2.88
CA THR A 111 5.64 -2.04 -3.61
C THR A 111 4.57 -1.41 -4.49
N PHE A 112 4.43 -0.09 -4.41
CA PHE A 112 3.56 0.75 -5.23
C PHE A 112 4.46 1.53 -6.20
N GLY A 113 4.58 1.05 -7.44
CA GLY A 113 5.57 1.55 -8.39
C GLY A 113 6.99 1.29 -7.89
N THR A 114 7.68 2.34 -7.46
CA THR A 114 9.02 2.29 -6.86
C THR A 114 9.02 2.40 -5.34
N LEU A 115 7.86 2.64 -4.72
CA LEU A 115 7.72 2.94 -3.30
C LEU A 115 7.39 1.66 -2.54
N SER A 116 8.25 1.27 -1.59
CA SER A 116 8.06 0.06 -0.79
C SER A 116 7.42 0.37 0.56
N ALA A 117 6.54 -0.52 1.02
CA ALA A 117 5.91 -0.47 2.33
C ALA A 117 5.87 -1.87 2.96
N THR A 118 5.98 -1.93 4.29
CA THR A 118 5.91 -3.18 5.06
C THR A 118 4.44 -3.54 5.33
N PRO A 119 3.96 -4.72 4.90
CA PRO A 119 2.60 -5.16 5.17
C PRO A 119 2.41 -5.69 6.59
N SER A 120 1.17 -5.68 7.06
CA SER A 120 0.67 -6.49 8.16
C SER A 120 -0.05 -7.71 7.60
N VAL A 121 0.51 -8.90 7.81
CA VAL A 121 -0.05 -10.15 7.30
C VAL A 121 -1.13 -10.65 8.27
N ALA A 122 -2.36 -10.80 7.79
CA ALA A 122 -3.47 -11.31 8.58
C ALA A 122 -3.63 -12.84 8.43
N SER A 123 -3.44 -13.36 7.22
CA SER A 123 -3.52 -14.79 6.91
C SER A 123 -2.77 -15.10 5.62
N ASP A 124 -2.73 -16.38 5.21
CA ASP A 124 -2.17 -16.74 3.90
C ASP A 124 -2.94 -16.13 2.71
N SER A 125 -4.19 -15.70 2.93
CA SER A 125 -5.06 -15.15 1.91
C SER A 125 -5.30 -13.65 2.02
N GLN A 126 -4.77 -12.99 3.05
CA GLN A 126 -5.02 -11.57 3.28
C GLN A 126 -3.86 -10.87 4.00
N LEU A 127 -3.51 -9.68 3.51
CA LEU A 127 -2.66 -8.72 4.20
C LEU A 127 -3.24 -7.32 4.09
N SER A 128 -2.80 -6.43 4.96
CA SER A 128 -3.03 -4.99 4.86
C SER A 128 -1.70 -4.25 4.75
N VAL A 129 -1.70 -3.08 4.12
CA VAL A 129 -0.52 -2.23 4.04
C VAL A 129 -0.94 -0.77 3.98
N THR A 130 -0.23 0.08 4.71
CA THR A 130 -0.39 1.53 4.60
C THR A 130 0.30 2.01 3.33
N VAL A 131 -0.46 2.69 2.47
CA VAL A 131 0.04 3.20 1.19
C VAL A 131 1.06 4.32 1.44
N PRO A 132 2.26 4.26 0.86
CA PRO A 132 3.26 5.31 1.00
C PRO A 132 2.84 6.57 0.22
N THR A 133 3.43 7.72 0.58
CA THR A 133 3.25 8.98 -0.15
C THR A 133 3.70 8.84 -1.60
N GLY A 134 2.78 9.06 -2.54
CA GLY A 134 3.02 8.99 -3.97
C GLY A 134 3.86 10.16 -4.48
N LEU A 135 4.50 9.96 -5.64
CA LEU A 135 5.32 11.00 -6.29
C LEU A 135 4.48 11.99 -7.12
N ALA A 136 3.35 11.52 -7.66
CA ALA A 136 2.40 12.29 -8.45
C ALA A 136 1.08 11.50 -8.56
N ALA A 137 0.00 12.17 -8.96
CA ALA A 137 -1.22 11.49 -9.36
C ALA A 137 -0.97 10.57 -10.58
N GLY A 138 -1.68 9.44 -10.61
CA GLY A 138 -1.57 8.45 -11.67
C GLY A 138 -1.61 7.01 -11.15
N SER A 139 -1.69 6.07 -12.10
CA SER A 139 -1.71 4.64 -11.80
C SER A 139 -0.29 4.09 -11.65
N VAL A 140 -0.08 3.31 -10.59
CA VAL A 140 1.16 2.57 -10.34
C VAL A 140 0.88 1.07 -10.21
N GLY A 141 1.82 0.24 -10.65
CA GLY A 141 1.75 -1.20 -10.43
C GLY A 141 1.96 -1.54 -8.95
N VAL A 142 1.29 -2.58 -8.46
CA VAL A 142 1.43 -3.08 -7.09
C VAL A 142 2.02 -4.49 -7.09
N SER A 143 3.19 -4.64 -6.49
CA SER A 143 3.91 -5.92 -6.31
C SER A 143 3.92 -6.35 -4.83
N VAL A 144 3.98 -7.66 -4.58
CA VAL A 144 4.09 -8.23 -3.22
C VAL A 144 5.24 -9.19 -3.27
N THR A 145 6.17 -9.03 -2.33
CA THR A 145 7.35 -9.85 -2.17
C THR A 145 7.14 -10.80 -0.99
N THR A 146 7.35 -12.09 -1.23
CA THR A 146 7.26 -13.16 -0.22
C THR A 146 8.53 -14.02 -0.28
N ALA A 147 8.65 -14.99 0.63
CA ALA A 147 9.72 -16.00 0.55
C ALA A 147 9.65 -16.82 -0.76
N GLY A 148 8.47 -16.94 -1.36
CA GLY A 148 8.25 -17.65 -2.62
C GLY A 148 8.63 -16.86 -3.88
N GLY A 149 8.92 -15.57 -3.74
CA GLY A 149 9.23 -14.64 -4.83
C GLY A 149 8.31 -13.43 -4.85
N THR A 150 8.39 -12.67 -5.94
CA THR A 150 7.59 -11.46 -6.17
C THR A 150 6.56 -11.70 -7.27
N ASN A 151 5.33 -11.22 -7.07
CA ASN A 151 4.29 -11.25 -8.10
C ASN A 151 3.78 -9.84 -8.40
N ASN A 152 3.60 -9.55 -9.70
CA ASN A 152 3.06 -8.31 -10.25
C ASN A 152 1.68 -8.59 -10.88
N GLY A 153 0.76 -7.63 -10.82
CA GLY A 153 -0.53 -7.77 -11.52
C GLY A 153 -1.68 -6.89 -11.02
N LEU A 154 -1.48 -6.15 -9.92
CA LEU A 154 -2.46 -5.19 -9.42
C LEU A 154 -2.03 -3.77 -9.77
N SER A 155 -2.98 -2.83 -9.80
CA SER A 155 -2.74 -1.40 -9.98
C SER A 155 -3.42 -0.60 -8.88
N TYR A 156 -2.77 0.46 -8.43
CA TYR A 156 -3.31 1.44 -7.49
C TYR A 156 -3.21 2.83 -8.11
N THR A 157 -4.23 3.66 -7.94
CA THR A 157 -4.26 5.02 -8.50
C THR A 157 -4.11 6.06 -7.41
N TYR A 158 -3.01 6.80 -7.46
CA TYR A 158 -2.87 8.03 -6.68
C TYR A 158 -3.73 9.12 -7.32
N VAL A 159 -4.56 9.76 -6.51
CA VAL A 159 -5.41 10.89 -6.91
C VAL A 159 -4.99 12.13 -6.12
N ASP A 160 -4.91 13.28 -6.78
CA ASP A 160 -4.62 14.51 -6.06
C ASP A 160 -5.80 14.89 -5.16
N GLY A 161 -5.47 15.35 -3.95
CA GLY A 161 -6.47 15.89 -3.04
C GLY A 161 -7.01 17.21 -3.57
N PRO A 162 -8.28 17.54 -3.32
CA PRO A 162 -8.79 18.84 -3.69
C PRO A 162 -8.11 19.93 -2.87
N THR A 163 -8.00 21.11 -3.45
CA THR A 163 -7.85 22.35 -2.70
C THR A 163 -9.01 23.26 -3.05
N ILE A 164 -9.40 24.11 -2.10
CA ILE A 164 -10.36 25.18 -2.34
C ILE A 164 -9.77 26.51 -1.88
N GLY A 165 -10.41 27.60 -2.27
CA GLY A 165 -10.14 28.94 -1.77
C GLY A 165 -11.46 29.61 -1.41
N ALA A 166 -11.38 30.84 -0.89
CA ALA A 166 -12.56 31.56 -0.40
C ALA A 166 -13.67 31.65 -1.46
N PRO A 167 -14.93 31.29 -1.12
CA PRO A 167 -16.07 31.46 -2.01
C PRO A 167 -16.30 32.93 -2.33
N THR A 168 -16.80 33.21 -3.54
CA THR A 168 -17.15 34.56 -3.98
C THR A 168 -18.58 34.61 -4.49
N PRO A 169 -19.47 35.42 -3.88
CA PRO A 169 -19.27 36.19 -2.64
C PRO A 169 -19.02 35.30 -1.41
N ASP A 170 -18.37 35.85 -0.39
CA ASP A 170 -18.00 35.20 0.87
C ASP A 170 -19.06 35.38 1.98
N SER A 171 -20.22 35.94 1.64
CA SER A 171 -21.29 36.21 2.59
C SER A 171 -22.68 36.20 1.95
N GLY A 172 -23.71 35.99 2.78
CA GLY A 172 -25.10 35.91 2.33
C GLY A 172 -26.10 35.88 3.48
N PRO A 173 -27.41 35.98 3.20
CA PRO A 173 -28.42 36.03 4.23
C PRO A 173 -28.54 34.69 4.96
N VAL A 174 -28.92 34.72 6.25
CA VAL A 174 -29.23 33.52 7.07
C VAL A 174 -30.29 32.59 6.43
N SER A 175 -31.13 33.11 5.52
CA SER A 175 -32.10 32.32 4.75
C SER A 175 -31.47 31.44 3.66
N GLY A 176 -30.18 31.59 3.38
CA GLY A 176 -29.52 30.95 2.24
C GLY A 176 -29.92 31.54 0.89
N GLY A 177 -29.54 30.85 -0.17
CA GLY A 177 -29.86 31.20 -1.56
C GLY A 177 -28.76 31.99 -2.28
N THR A 178 -27.61 32.26 -1.66
CA THR A 178 -26.50 32.95 -2.32
C THR A 178 -25.78 32.01 -3.26
N ALA A 179 -25.81 32.31 -4.57
CA ALA A 179 -24.95 31.65 -5.53
C ALA A 179 -23.50 32.11 -5.32
N VAL A 180 -22.60 31.17 -5.03
CA VAL A 180 -21.17 31.41 -4.84
C VAL A 180 -20.33 30.65 -5.85
N THR A 181 -19.16 31.19 -6.15
CA THR A 181 -18.10 30.56 -6.93
C THR A 181 -16.97 30.17 -5.99
N ILE A 182 -16.63 28.88 -5.94
CA ILE A 182 -15.56 28.32 -5.12
C ILE A 182 -14.38 27.99 -6.05
N PRO A 183 -13.26 28.74 -5.99
CA PRO A 183 -12.04 28.41 -6.72
C PRO A 183 -11.29 27.25 -6.05
N GLY A 184 -10.45 26.52 -6.79
CA GLY A 184 -9.66 25.43 -6.22
C GLY A 184 -8.86 24.62 -7.24
N THR A 185 -8.54 23.38 -6.90
CA THR A 185 -7.92 22.38 -7.78
C THR A 185 -8.52 20.99 -7.56
N SER A 186 -8.40 20.10 -8.55
CA SER A 186 -8.91 18.73 -8.52
C SER A 186 -10.42 18.64 -8.25
N LEU A 187 -11.19 19.62 -8.73
CA LEU A 187 -12.62 19.76 -8.45
C LEU A 187 -13.54 19.04 -9.45
N THR A 188 -13.00 18.48 -10.54
CA THR A 188 -13.78 17.74 -11.55
C THR A 188 -14.60 16.58 -10.96
N THR A 189 -14.14 15.98 -9.87
CA THR A 189 -14.75 14.82 -9.21
C THR A 189 -15.51 15.18 -7.93
N THR A 190 -15.94 16.44 -7.78
CA THR A 190 -16.72 16.89 -6.62
C THR A 190 -17.98 16.07 -6.45
N GLN A 191 -18.15 15.50 -5.24
CA GLN A 191 -19.29 14.69 -4.82
C GLN A 191 -20.23 15.46 -3.89
N SER A 192 -19.71 16.40 -3.09
CA SER A 192 -20.51 17.25 -2.20
C SER A 192 -19.85 18.58 -1.90
N VAL A 193 -20.67 19.61 -1.67
CA VAL A 193 -20.29 20.91 -1.10
C VAL A 193 -21.12 21.15 0.16
N THR A 194 -20.50 21.60 1.24
CA THR A 194 -21.21 21.93 2.49
C THR A 194 -20.82 23.30 3.04
N PHE A 195 -21.75 23.95 3.76
CA PHE A 195 -21.55 25.20 4.48
C PHE A 195 -21.91 24.97 5.95
N GLY A 196 -20.95 25.06 6.86
CA GLY A 196 -21.14 24.69 8.27
C GLY A 196 -21.62 23.24 8.45
N GLY A 197 -21.21 22.35 7.54
CA GLY A 197 -21.66 20.95 7.51
C GLY A 197 -23.04 20.71 6.88
N VAL A 198 -23.78 21.76 6.48
CA VAL A 198 -25.07 21.62 5.80
C VAL A 198 -24.83 21.44 4.28
N PRO A 199 -25.38 20.39 3.64
CA PRO A 199 -25.25 20.17 2.20
C PRO A 199 -25.83 21.31 1.36
N ALA A 200 -25.10 21.68 0.30
CA ALA A 200 -25.48 22.69 -0.67
C ALA A 200 -25.65 22.06 -2.07
N PRO A 201 -26.64 22.48 -2.87
CA PRO A 201 -26.66 22.14 -4.29
C PRO A 201 -25.47 22.83 -4.99
N PHE A 202 -24.86 22.14 -5.94
CA PHE A 202 -23.68 22.61 -6.64
C PHE A 202 -23.64 22.16 -8.11
N VAL A 203 -22.80 22.83 -8.88
CA VAL A 203 -22.45 22.49 -10.26
C VAL A 203 -20.94 22.56 -10.40
N VAL A 204 -20.34 21.48 -10.88
CA VAL A 204 -18.91 21.48 -11.25
C VAL A 204 -18.77 22.21 -12.59
N ILE A 205 -18.00 23.29 -12.60
CA ILE A 205 -17.77 24.07 -13.83
C ILE A 205 -16.55 23.51 -14.56
N ASN A 206 -15.43 23.35 -13.86
CA ASN A 206 -14.19 22.76 -14.36
C ASN A 206 -13.32 22.30 -13.18
N ASP A 207 -12.10 21.84 -13.45
CA ASP A 207 -11.20 21.30 -12.42
C ASP A 207 -10.77 22.31 -11.34
N THR A 208 -10.93 23.61 -11.63
CA THR A 208 -10.53 24.70 -10.75
C THR A 208 -11.71 25.52 -10.22
N THR A 209 -12.95 25.12 -10.52
CA THR A 209 -14.12 25.94 -10.17
C THR A 209 -15.38 25.10 -9.97
N VAL A 210 -16.03 25.31 -8.81
CA VAL A 210 -17.37 24.81 -8.49
C VAL A 210 -18.28 25.99 -8.17
N SER A 211 -19.51 25.97 -8.69
CA SER A 211 -20.57 26.89 -8.23
C SER A 211 -21.47 26.17 -7.24
N ALA A 212 -21.86 26.84 -6.16
CA ALA A 212 -22.76 26.29 -5.16
C ALA A 212 -23.77 27.35 -4.71
N VAL A 213 -24.93 26.92 -4.19
CA VAL A 213 -25.90 27.84 -3.59
C VAL A 213 -25.93 27.60 -2.10
N SER A 214 -25.66 28.65 -1.30
CA SER A 214 -25.62 28.52 0.15
C SER A 214 -26.98 28.04 0.69
N PRO A 215 -27.00 27.05 1.60
CA PRO A 215 -28.22 26.64 2.29
C PRO A 215 -28.61 27.70 3.35
N PRO A 216 -29.80 27.61 3.97
CA PRO A 216 -30.09 28.35 5.19
C PRO A 216 -29.10 28.01 6.30
N GLY A 217 -28.71 29.00 7.10
CA GLY A 217 -27.67 28.85 8.13
C GLY A 217 -27.80 29.82 9.30
N ALA A 218 -27.10 29.52 10.39
CA ALA A 218 -27.05 30.39 11.56
C ALA A 218 -26.15 31.62 11.32
N LEU A 219 -26.48 32.74 11.96
CA LEU A 219 -25.69 33.97 11.88
C LEU A 219 -24.23 33.73 12.27
N GLY A 220 -23.29 34.23 11.46
CA GLY A 220 -21.85 34.13 11.70
C GLY A 220 -21.08 33.39 10.61
N ALA A 221 -19.77 33.27 10.82
CA ALA A 221 -18.87 32.59 9.91
C ALA A 221 -18.99 31.06 10.04
N VAL A 222 -18.95 30.37 8.90
CA VAL A 222 -18.99 28.91 8.79
C VAL A 222 -17.91 28.42 7.84
N ASP A 223 -17.47 27.19 8.06
CA ASP A 223 -16.56 26.51 7.16
C ASP A 223 -17.27 26.15 5.85
N VAL A 224 -16.54 26.22 4.74
CA VAL A 224 -16.99 25.69 3.45
C VAL A 224 -16.14 24.47 3.14
N ALA A 225 -16.78 23.35 2.82
CA ALA A 225 -16.06 22.11 2.56
C ALA A 225 -16.49 21.51 1.22
N VAL A 226 -15.51 21.02 0.46
CA VAL A 226 -15.72 20.33 -0.82
C VAL A 226 -15.10 18.94 -0.74
N THR A 227 -15.91 17.93 -1.02
CA THR A 227 -15.47 16.53 -1.06
C THR A 227 -15.40 16.07 -2.51
N THR A 228 -14.26 15.56 -2.93
CA THR A 228 -14.04 14.97 -4.25
C THR A 228 -13.68 13.48 -4.12
N SER A 229 -13.38 12.78 -5.22
CA SER A 229 -12.85 11.41 -5.11
C SER A 229 -11.45 11.39 -4.47
N GLY A 230 -10.75 12.53 -4.46
CA GLY A 230 -9.45 12.74 -3.81
C GLY A 230 -9.54 13.18 -2.36
N GLY A 231 -10.72 13.14 -1.72
CA GLY A 231 -10.87 13.47 -0.30
C GLY A 231 -11.53 14.82 -0.06
N LEU A 232 -11.26 15.42 1.10
CA LEU A 232 -11.95 16.61 1.62
C LEU A 232 -11.00 17.81 1.63
N ALA A 233 -11.46 18.94 1.12
CA ALA A 233 -10.85 20.24 1.35
C ALA A 233 -11.83 21.14 2.11
N THR A 234 -11.31 21.92 3.06
CA THR A 234 -12.09 22.81 3.92
C THR A 234 -11.46 24.19 3.97
N GLU A 235 -12.22 25.22 3.59
CA GLU A 235 -11.92 26.61 3.89
C GLU A 235 -12.57 26.97 5.23
N THR A 236 -11.74 27.10 6.26
CA THR A 236 -12.20 27.52 7.59
C THR A 236 -12.75 28.93 7.55
N ALA A 237 -13.94 29.14 8.13
CA ALA A 237 -14.64 30.43 8.11
C ALA A 237 -14.81 31.02 6.69
N GLY A 238 -14.91 30.16 5.67
CA GLY A 238 -14.98 30.58 4.27
C GLY A 238 -16.24 31.35 3.89
N PHE A 239 -17.35 31.24 4.63
CA PHE A 239 -18.59 31.96 4.32
C PHE A 239 -19.24 32.56 5.56
N THR A 240 -19.79 33.77 5.48
CA THR A 240 -20.46 34.45 6.59
C THR A 240 -21.95 34.66 6.33
N TYR A 241 -22.78 34.06 7.18
CA TYR A 241 -24.21 34.36 7.19
C TYR A 241 -24.47 35.67 7.94
N ILE A 242 -25.14 36.60 7.28
CA ILE A 242 -25.50 37.91 7.80
C ILE A 242 -27.02 38.04 7.99
N ALA A 243 -27.44 38.85 8.95
CA ALA A 243 -28.85 39.17 9.15
C ALA A 243 -29.38 40.00 7.97
N GLY A 244 -30.64 39.76 7.60
CA GLY A 244 -31.34 40.65 6.68
C GLY A 244 -31.53 42.05 7.30
N PRO A 245 -31.74 43.09 6.49
CA PRO A 245 -32.08 44.41 7.01
C PRO A 245 -33.37 44.33 7.83
N GLY A 246 -33.32 44.85 9.06
CA GLY A 246 -34.51 45.05 9.89
C GLY A 246 -35.31 46.24 9.40
N ILE A 247 -36.62 46.10 9.33
CA ILE A 247 -37.57 47.22 9.16
C ILE A 247 -38.26 47.53 10.48
#